data_AF-A0A925HH83-F1
#
_entry.id   AF-A0A925HH83-F1
#
_cell.length_a   1.000
_cell.length_b   1.000
_cell.length_c   1.000
_cell.angle_alpha   90.00
_cell.angle_beta   90.00
_cell.angle_gamma   90.00
#
_symmetry.space_group_name_H-M   'P 1'
#
loop_
_entity.id
_entity.type
_entity.pdbx_description
1 polymer ?
#
loop_
_entity_poly.entity_id
_entity_poly.type
_entity_poly.pdbx_seq_one_letter_code
_entity_poly.pdbx_strand_id
1 'polypeptide(L)'
;MLRRRHLFAVAAPGAFGLALPAIARGADADVLRVIPSANLTSLDPIWTTAPATKDHAYLIYDQITAVDANSVPRPQMAQGWEVTEDRLTWTFTLRNGLRFHDGEPVRSAD
;
A
#
# COMPACT_ATOMS: atom_id res chain seq x y z
N MET A 1 -52.79 -32.08 38.19
CA MET A 1 -52.95 -33.34 37.43
C MET A 1 -52.36 -33.08 36.05
N LEU A 2 -51.08 -33.35 35.77
CA LEU A 2 -50.43 -34.54 35.19
C LEU A 2 -49.25 -33.91 34.39
N ARG A 3 -48.01 -34.40 34.24
CA ARG A 3 -47.24 -35.51 34.79
C ARG A 3 -45.78 -35.20 34.37
N ARG A 4 -44.86 -35.09 35.33
CA ARG A 4 -43.40 -34.97 35.08
C ARG A 4 -42.85 -36.30 34.56
N ARG A 5 -41.97 -36.27 33.56
CA ARG A 5 -40.96 -37.31 33.30
C ARG A 5 -39.63 -36.66 32.93
N HIS A 6 -38.66 -36.82 33.82
CA HIS A 6 -37.23 -36.59 33.59
C HIS A 6 -36.59 -37.88 33.03
N LEU A 7 -35.48 -37.75 32.30
CA LEU A 7 -34.27 -38.61 32.24
C LEU A 7 -33.54 -38.29 30.92
N PHE A 8 -32.51 -37.43 30.96
CA PHE A 8 -31.07 -37.75 31.05
C PHE A 8 -30.47 -38.42 29.79
N ALA A 9 -29.59 -37.70 29.10
CA ALA A 9 -28.33 -38.24 28.56
C ALA A 9 -27.37 -37.10 28.18
N VAL A 10 -26.17 -37.14 28.74
CA VAL A 10 -25.00 -36.28 28.47
C VAL A 10 -24.11 -36.96 27.42
N ALA A 11 -23.56 -36.20 26.47
CA ALA A 11 -22.28 -36.37 25.75
C ALA A 11 -22.29 -35.40 24.55
N ALA A 12 -21.29 -34.59 24.16
CA ALA A 12 -19.86 -34.49 24.43
C ALA A 12 -19.40 -33.03 24.09
N PRO A 13 -18.23 -32.54 24.55
CA PRO A 13 -17.70 -31.25 24.10
C PRO A 13 -17.09 -31.42 22.69
N GLY A 14 -17.94 -31.36 21.67
CA GLY A 14 -17.50 -31.26 20.28
C GLY A 14 -17.08 -29.82 20.00
N ALA A 15 -15.81 -29.64 19.66
CA ALA A 15 -15.18 -28.35 19.37
C ALA A 15 -16.09 -27.45 18.49
N PHE A 16 -16.53 -26.33 19.06
CA PHE A 16 -17.01 -25.19 18.28
C PHE A 16 -15.81 -24.63 17.50
N GLY A 17 -15.58 -25.19 16.32
CA GLY A 17 -14.86 -24.48 15.27
C GLY A 17 -15.71 -23.27 14.90
N LEU A 18 -15.45 -22.13 15.51
CA LEU A 18 -15.92 -20.85 15.02
C LEU A 18 -15.28 -20.67 13.64
N ALA A 19 -15.98 -21.09 12.58
CA ALA A 19 -15.70 -20.62 11.25
C ALA A 19 -15.82 -19.11 11.30
N LEU A 20 -14.67 -18.42 11.31
CA LEU A 20 -14.64 -16.98 11.11
C LEU A 20 -15.44 -16.72 9.84
N PRO A 21 -16.43 -15.81 9.84
CA PRO A 21 -17.12 -15.47 8.61
C PRO A 21 -16.04 -15.01 7.64
N ALA A 22 -15.85 -15.76 6.56
CA ALA A 22 -15.18 -15.25 5.39
C ALA A 22 -16.07 -14.11 4.92
N ILE A 23 -15.75 -12.88 5.35
CA ILE A 23 -16.33 -11.68 4.76
C ILE A 23 -15.99 -11.81 3.28
N ALA A 24 -17.00 -12.12 2.48
CA ALA A 24 -16.89 -12.14 1.04
C ALA A 24 -16.48 -10.72 0.63
N ARG A 25 -15.18 -10.50 0.43
CA ARG A 25 -14.71 -9.38 -0.39
C ARG A 25 -15.29 -9.65 -1.77
N GLY A 26 -16.33 -8.88 -2.15
CA GLY A 26 -16.82 -8.91 -3.52
C GLY A 26 -15.65 -8.68 -4.47
N ALA A 27 -15.66 -9.36 -5.61
CA ALA A 27 -14.58 -9.34 -6.60
C ALA A 27 -14.21 -7.92 -7.12
N ASP A 28 -15.03 -6.91 -6.83
CA ASP A 28 -14.79 -5.49 -7.14
C ASP A 28 -13.98 -4.73 -6.08
N ALA A 29 -13.54 -5.35 -4.98
CA ALA A 29 -12.85 -4.66 -3.89
C ALA A 29 -11.46 -4.09 -4.27
N ASP A 30 -10.89 -4.49 -5.42
CA ASP A 30 -9.54 -4.09 -5.85
C ASP A 30 -9.53 -2.89 -6.83
N VAL A 31 -10.68 -2.47 -7.35
CA VAL A 31 -10.76 -1.36 -8.33
C VAL A 31 -11.16 -0.06 -7.64
N LEU A 32 -10.22 0.88 -7.58
CA LEU A 32 -10.50 2.26 -7.18
C LEU A 32 -10.88 3.12 -8.39
N ARG A 33 -12.08 3.71 -8.37
CA ARG A 33 -12.54 4.68 -9.37
C ARG A 33 -12.48 6.09 -8.80
N VAL A 34 -11.76 6.99 -9.48
CA VAL A 34 -11.55 8.38 -9.04
C VAL A 34 -11.87 9.33 -10.18
N ILE A 35 -12.42 10.50 -9.86
CA ILE A 35 -12.56 11.63 -10.79
C ILE A 35 -11.36 12.56 -10.58
N PRO A 36 -10.46 12.71 -11.56
CA PRO A 36 -9.34 13.64 -11.46
C PRO A 36 -9.79 15.09 -11.31
N SER A 37 -8.94 15.93 -10.72
CA SER A 37 -9.22 17.37 -10.52
C SER A 37 -9.29 18.17 -11.83
N ALA A 38 -8.69 17.66 -12.91
CA ALA A 38 -8.72 18.21 -14.25
C ALA A 38 -8.39 17.12 -15.29
N ASN A 39 -8.56 17.44 -16.57
CA ASN A 39 -8.13 16.57 -17.66
C ASN A 39 -6.61 16.35 -17.61
N LEU A 40 -6.18 15.10 -17.78
CA LEU A 40 -4.78 14.73 -17.93
C LEU A 40 -4.34 15.04 -19.37
N THR A 41 -3.48 16.05 -19.54
CA THR A 41 -3.02 16.51 -20.86
C THR A 41 -1.59 16.05 -21.21
N SER A 42 -0.81 15.65 -20.21
CA SER A 42 0.55 15.11 -20.35
C SER A 42 0.77 13.99 -19.35
N LEU A 43 1.52 12.96 -19.76
CA LEU A 43 1.97 11.86 -18.90
C LEU A 43 3.38 12.09 -18.34
N ASP A 44 4.12 13.05 -18.89
CA ASP A 44 5.46 13.41 -18.45
C ASP A 44 5.38 14.46 -17.32
N PRO A 45 5.78 14.10 -16.08
CA PRO A 45 5.78 15.03 -14.94
C PRO A 45 6.89 16.08 -14.99
N ILE A 46 7.91 15.94 -15.83
CA ILE A 46 8.98 16.94 -16.00
C ILE A 46 8.47 18.12 -16.85
N TRP A 47 7.57 17.83 -17.81
CA TRP A 47 7.08 18.83 -18.76
C TRP A 47 6.11 19.87 -18.16
N THR A 48 5.45 19.55 -17.04
CA THR A 48 4.36 20.40 -16.50
C THR A 48 4.26 20.34 -14.98
N THR A 49 3.71 21.40 -14.39
CA THR A 49 3.40 21.49 -12.96
C THR A 49 1.92 21.20 -12.64
N ALA A 50 1.13 20.80 -13.63
CA ALA A 50 -0.30 20.56 -13.46
C ALA A 50 -0.59 19.45 -12.42
N PRO A 51 -1.52 19.65 -11.46
CA PRO A 51 -1.84 18.66 -10.44
C PRO A 51 -2.26 17.30 -11.00
N ALA A 52 -3.09 17.28 -12.05
CA ALA A 52 -3.55 16.02 -12.65
C ALA A 52 -2.39 15.15 -13.19
N THR A 53 -1.37 15.76 -13.80
CA THR A 53 -0.18 15.04 -14.27
C THR A 53 0.67 14.55 -13.11
N LYS A 54 0.87 15.38 -12.07
CA LYS A 54 1.59 14.99 -10.86
C LYS A 54 0.90 13.82 -10.14
N ASP A 55 -0.41 13.89 -9.96
CA ASP A 55 -1.20 12.86 -9.29
C ASP A 55 -1.17 11.55 -10.09
N HIS A 56 -1.23 11.62 -11.43
CA HIS A 56 -1.01 10.47 -12.29
C HIS A 56 0.40 9.90 -12.15
N ALA A 57 1.43 10.75 -12.11
CA ALA A 57 2.82 10.34 -11.97
C ALA A 57 3.07 9.58 -10.66
N TYR A 58 2.45 9.98 -9.54
CA TYR A 58 2.53 9.22 -8.27
C TYR A 58 1.98 7.80 -8.34
N LEU A 59 1.18 7.46 -9.36
CA LEU A 59 0.65 6.11 -9.57
C LEU A 59 1.58 5.24 -10.43
N ILE A 60 2.53 5.84 -11.15
CA ILE A 60 3.37 5.18 -12.16
C ILE A 60 4.84 5.18 -11.76
N TYR A 61 5.34 6.28 -11.20
CA TYR A 61 6.74 6.47 -10.86
C TYR A 61 6.95 6.44 -9.35
N ASP A 62 7.84 5.57 -8.90
CA ASP A 62 8.31 5.56 -7.52
C ASP A 62 9.33 6.68 -7.28
N GLN A 63 9.39 7.17 -6.04
CA GLN A 63 10.32 8.21 -5.61
C GLN A 63 11.40 7.66 -4.67
N ILE A 64 12.49 8.41 -4.50
CA ILE A 64 13.54 8.10 -3.51
C ILE A 64 12.93 8.09 -2.09
N THR A 65 12.07 9.08 -1.80
CA THR A 65 11.34 9.22 -0.54
C THR A 65 9.86 9.49 -0.80
N ALA A 66 9.02 9.10 0.16
CA ALA A 66 7.61 9.46 0.21
C ALA A 66 7.35 10.35 1.43
N VAL A 67 6.17 10.95 1.49
CA VAL A 67 5.73 11.75 2.64
C VAL A 67 4.55 11.05 3.32
N ASP A 68 4.61 10.88 4.64
CA ASP A 68 3.52 10.27 5.39
C ASP A 68 2.38 11.25 5.69
N ALA A 69 1.31 10.75 6.33
CA ALA A 69 0.14 11.56 6.68
C ALA A 69 0.45 12.76 7.60
N ASN A 70 1.59 12.75 8.29
CA ASN A 70 2.04 13.84 9.16
C ASN A 70 3.01 14.78 8.44
N SER A 71 3.10 14.69 7.11
CA SER A 71 4.05 15.44 6.29
C SER A 71 5.53 15.13 6.58
N VAL A 72 5.83 13.94 7.12
CA VAL A 72 7.21 13.56 7.44
C VAL A 72 7.78 12.68 6.33
N PRO A 73 8.98 12.98 5.81
CA PRO A 73 9.65 12.12 4.85
C PRO A 73 9.89 10.70 5.38
N ARG A 74 9.67 9.72 4.51
CA ARG A 74 9.87 8.29 4.73
C ARG A 74 10.63 7.67 3.55
N PRO A 75 11.45 6.63 3.78
CA PRO A 75 12.10 5.91 2.68
C PRO A 75 11.07 5.20 1.79
N GLN A 76 11.20 5.36 0.46
CA GLN A 76 10.43 4.61 -0.55
C GLN A 76 11.38 3.73 -1.36
N MET A 77 12.00 4.22 -2.43
CA MET A 77 13.08 3.49 -3.12
C MET A 77 14.37 3.48 -2.31
N ALA A 78 14.62 4.53 -1.53
CA ALA A 78 15.70 4.51 -0.57
C ALA A 78 15.43 3.45 0.52
N GLN A 79 16.48 2.73 0.90
CA GLN A 79 16.55 1.99 2.15
C GLN A 79 16.74 2.96 3.33
N GLY A 80 17.51 4.02 3.11
CA GLY A 80 17.82 5.07 4.06
C GLY A 80 18.79 6.07 3.46
N TRP A 81 19.19 7.06 4.27
CA TRP A 81 20.16 8.06 3.87
C TRP A 81 21.03 8.51 5.05
N GLU A 82 22.23 8.96 4.72
CA GLU A 82 23.16 9.59 5.64
C GLU A 82 23.32 11.06 5.29
N VAL A 83 23.48 11.90 6.29
CA VAL A 83 23.62 13.35 6.14
C VAL A 83 24.84 13.82 6.91
N THR A 84 25.70 14.60 6.26
CA THR A 84 26.86 15.21 6.91
C THR A 84 26.44 16.23 7.98
N GLU A 85 27.35 16.55 8.90
CA GLU A 85 27.07 17.49 10.00
C GLU A 85 26.65 18.88 9.49
N ASP A 86 27.26 19.35 8.41
CA ASP A 86 26.93 20.61 7.73
C ASP A 86 25.62 20.56 6.91
N ARG A 87 25.03 19.36 6.76
CA ARG A 87 23.82 19.05 5.98
C ARG A 87 23.90 19.35 4.49
N LEU A 88 25.10 19.51 3.95
CA LEU A 88 25.31 19.81 2.54
C LEU A 88 25.46 18.57 1.67
N THR A 89 25.81 17.42 2.27
CA THR A 89 25.97 16.15 1.55
C THR A 89 24.97 15.13 2.06
N TRP A 90 24.22 14.55 1.13
CA TRP A 90 23.24 13.51 1.38
C TRP A 90 23.58 12.28 0.54
N THR A 91 23.70 11.12 1.20
CA THR A 91 23.96 9.85 0.54
C THR A 91 22.75 8.95 0.71
N PHE A 92 22.09 8.61 -0.38
CA PHE A 92 20.94 7.70 -0.39
C PHE A 92 21.38 6.29 -0.79
N THR A 93 20.99 5.29 0.00
CA THR A 93 21.19 3.89 -0.36
C THR A 93 19.91 3.35 -0.96
N LEU A 94 19.95 2.86 -2.20
CA LEU A 94 18.80 2.24 -2.87
C LEU A 94 18.52 0.85 -2.29
N ARG A 95 17.24 0.44 -2.27
CA ARG A 95 16.86 -0.92 -1.92
C ARG A 95 17.35 -1.93 -2.96
N ASN A 96 17.60 -3.16 -2.50
CA ASN A 96 17.94 -4.25 -3.39
C ASN A 96 16.74 -4.69 -4.24
N GLY A 97 17.00 -5.05 -5.49
CA GLY A 97 16.00 -5.66 -6.38
C GLY A 97 15.00 -4.70 -7.02
N LEU A 98 15.23 -3.38 -6.92
CA LEU A 98 14.42 -2.39 -7.63
C LEU A 98 14.55 -2.59 -9.16
N ARG A 99 13.41 -2.59 -9.85
CA ARG A 99 13.31 -2.78 -11.29
C ARG A 99 12.25 -1.87 -11.88
N PHE A 100 12.48 -1.44 -13.11
CA PHE A 100 11.44 -0.85 -13.94
C PHE A 100 10.45 -1.91 -14.40
N HIS A 101 9.34 -1.47 -14.98
CA HIS A 101 8.25 -2.34 -15.43
C HIS A 101 8.66 -3.28 -16.59
N ASP A 102 9.74 -2.97 -17.30
CA ASP A 102 10.36 -3.81 -18.34
C ASP A 102 11.40 -4.80 -17.77
N GLY A 103 11.68 -4.73 -16.47
CA GLY A 103 12.61 -5.59 -15.76
C GLY A 103 14.04 -5.07 -15.65
N GLU A 104 14.39 -3.94 -16.29
CA GLU A 104 15.73 -3.34 -16.13
C GLU A 104 15.95 -2.93 -14.67
N PRO A 105 17.14 -3.18 -14.07
CA PRO A 105 17.42 -2.74 -12.70
C PRO A 105 17.47 -1.22 -12.60
N VAL A 106 16.90 -0.68 -11.52
CA VAL A 106 17.04 0.74 -11.17
C VAL A 106 18.42 0.99 -10.56
N ARG A 107 19.08 2.08 -11.01
CA ARG A 107 20.44 2.48 -10.64
C ARG A 107 20.46 3.93 -10.17
N SER A 108 21.56 4.34 -9.54
CA SER A 108 21.76 5.73 -9.12
C SER A 108 21.91 6.74 -10.26
N ALA A 109 22.04 6.26 -11.51
CA ALA A 109 22.21 7.11 -12.69
C ALA A 109 20.88 7.40 -13.43
N ASP A 110 19.79 6.76 -13.01
CA ASP A 110 18.44 6.94 -13.56
C ASP A 110 17.71 8.07 -12.81
#